data_AF-A0A849ZAP4-F1
#
_entry.id   AF-A0A849ZAP4-F1
#
_cell.length_a   1.000
_cell.length_b   1.000
_cell.length_c   1.000
_cell.angle_alpha   90.00
_cell.angle_beta   90.00
_cell.angle_gamma   90.00
#
_symmetry.space_group_name_H-M   'P 1'
#
loop_
_entity.id
_entity.type
_entity.pdbx_description
1 polymer ?
#
loop_
_entity_poly.entity_id
_entity_poly.type
_entity_poly.pdbx_seq_one_letter_code
_entity_poly.pdbx_strand_id
1 'polypeptide(L)'
;GSADDFFTRAEVQLAADTQHFIAVIPEKKGDVLFTWPVENFQSQARIDEEIGFFEDMLSCVFEQYSEDAACVASVGVSAGALWTDQLAHRRSTLLASFVSLSGGTGGVIQPWGMPEHRLPGLVLWGGDTDTCQGILSFKTLSNDLETHLTTDGHFFLECIHNCGHSQPPFEGPDGFSTFKGMYDFMLDHPYWVSAGDSVYETDGLAPDLPEWCAIGQGNAMERVGECIDPSEC
;
A
#
# COMPACT_ATOMS: atom_id res chain seq x y z
N GLY A 1 4.11 14.41 0.56
CA GLY A 1 5.21 13.46 0.32
C GLY A 1 6.04 13.78 -0.92
N SER A 2 7.36 13.66 -0.75
CA SER A 2 8.38 13.40 -1.79
C SER A 2 8.91 11.97 -1.63
N ALA A 3 9.77 11.49 -2.55
CA ALA A 3 10.43 10.19 -2.35
C ALA A 3 11.29 10.17 -1.07
N ASP A 4 12.01 11.27 -0.79
CA ASP A 4 12.85 11.44 0.41
C ASP A 4 12.05 11.42 1.72
N ASP A 5 10.84 11.99 1.71
CA ASP A 5 9.91 11.97 2.85
C ASP A 5 9.49 10.54 3.19
N PHE A 6 9.10 9.75 2.17
CA PHE A 6 8.77 8.32 2.38
C PHE A 6 10.01 7.52 2.82
N PHE A 7 11.15 7.71 2.16
CA PHE A 7 12.42 7.06 2.50
C PHE A 7 12.78 7.23 3.98
N THR A 8 12.64 8.46 4.48
CA THR A 8 12.96 8.81 5.87
C THR A 8 11.91 8.31 6.85
N ARG A 9 10.62 8.60 6.61
CA ARG A 9 9.54 8.30 7.57
C ARG A 9 9.22 6.83 7.69
N ALA A 10 9.31 6.07 6.58
CA ALA A 10 9.11 4.63 6.58
C ALA A 10 10.42 3.86 6.91
N GLU A 11 11.50 4.57 7.27
CA GLU A 11 12.79 4.00 7.67
C GLU A 11 13.35 3.00 6.64
N VAL A 12 13.18 3.31 5.35
CA VAL A 12 13.36 2.37 4.25
C VAL A 12 14.77 1.77 4.23
N GLN A 13 15.81 2.58 4.51
CA GLN A 13 17.17 2.08 4.56
C GLN A 13 17.37 1.01 5.65
N LEU A 14 16.85 1.26 6.86
CA LEU A 14 16.98 0.32 7.97
C LEU A 14 16.22 -0.97 7.66
N ALA A 15 15.02 -0.87 7.10
CA ALA A 15 14.24 -2.02 6.68
C ALA A 15 14.95 -2.82 5.58
N ALA A 16 15.45 -2.16 4.53
CA ALA A 16 16.19 -2.80 3.45
C ALA A 16 17.45 -3.53 3.95
N ASP A 17 18.20 -2.92 4.87
CA ASP A 17 19.41 -3.51 5.44
C ASP A 17 19.12 -4.71 6.33
N THR A 18 18.04 -4.66 7.12
CA THR A 18 17.70 -5.70 8.12
C THR A 18 16.82 -6.83 7.57
N GLN A 19 15.99 -6.54 6.56
CA GLN A 19 15.04 -7.50 5.96
C GLN A 19 15.43 -7.88 4.52
N HIS A 20 16.56 -7.36 4.01
CA HIS A 20 17.22 -7.78 2.78
C HIS A 20 16.37 -7.68 1.50
N PHE A 21 15.93 -6.47 1.17
CA PHE A 21 15.24 -6.17 -0.09
C PHE A 21 15.82 -4.93 -0.78
N ILE A 22 15.53 -4.79 -2.07
CA ILE A 22 15.81 -3.57 -2.82
C ILE A 22 14.61 -2.64 -2.74
N ALA A 23 14.83 -1.44 -2.21
CA ALA A 23 13.85 -0.38 -2.25
C ALA A 23 14.04 0.49 -3.50
N VAL A 24 12.97 0.67 -4.27
CA VAL A 24 12.95 1.56 -5.44
C VAL A 24 11.87 2.61 -5.21
N ILE A 25 12.28 3.87 -5.10
CA ILE A 25 11.37 4.96 -4.74
C ILE A 25 11.30 5.94 -5.91
N PRO A 26 10.27 5.85 -6.77
CA PRO A 26 10.15 6.74 -7.92
C PRO A 26 9.89 8.18 -7.49
N GLU A 27 10.50 9.12 -8.21
CA GLU A 27 10.15 10.53 -8.09
C GLU A 27 8.97 10.88 -8.97
N LYS A 28 8.08 11.71 -8.43
CA LYS A 28 6.89 12.16 -9.14
C LYS A 28 7.23 13.05 -10.32
N LYS A 29 6.46 12.95 -11.40
CA LYS A 29 6.45 13.96 -12.47
C LYS A 29 5.82 15.27 -12.01
N GLY A 30 4.81 15.21 -11.13
CA GLY A 30 4.19 16.38 -10.50
C GLY A 30 3.36 17.25 -11.47
N ASP A 31 2.79 16.65 -12.51
CA ASP A 31 2.02 17.33 -13.57
C ASP A 31 0.49 17.25 -13.39
N VAL A 32 0.03 16.65 -12.28
CA VAL A 32 -1.38 16.40 -11.96
C VAL A 32 -1.71 16.83 -10.52
N LEU A 33 -3.00 16.94 -10.19
CA LEU A 33 -3.46 17.51 -8.93
C LEU A 33 -2.98 16.71 -7.72
N PHE A 34 -3.16 15.38 -7.74
CA PHE A 34 -2.73 14.51 -6.65
C PHE A 34 -1.38 13.85 -6.89
N THR A 35 -0.41 14.52 -7.54
CA THR A 35 0.96 13.99 -7.76
C THR A 35 1.06 12.79 -8.73
N TRP A 36 0.11 11.85 -8.69
CA TRP A 36 -0.04 10.68 -9.56
C TRP A 36 -1.39 10.75 -10.30
N PRO A 37 -1.55 10.13 -11.48
CA PRO A 37 -2.76 10.27 -12.30
C PRO A 37 -3.91 9.38 -11.79
N VAL A 38 -4.37 9.65 -10.57
CA VAL A 38 -5.37 8.85 -9.85
C VAL A 38 -6.79 9.41 -9.97
N GLU A 39 -6.96 10.63 -10.48
CA GLU A 39 -8.27 11.24 -10.61
C GLU A 39 -9.11 10.52 -11.68
N ASN A 40 -10.42 10.38 -11.44
CA ASN A 40 -11.33 9.68 -12.36
C ASN A 40 -11.49 10.36 -13.74
N PHE A 41 -11.02 11.60 -13.88
CA PHE A 41 -11.02 12.38 -15.11
C PHE A 41 -9.66 12.40 -15.83
N GLN A 42 -8.65 11.69 -15.32
CA GLN A 42 -7.38 11.53 -16.03
C GLN A 42 -7.57 10.77 -17.34
N SER A 43 -6.82 11.18 -18.36
CA SER A 43 -6.83 10.47 -19.63
C SER A 43 -6.11 9.13 -19.50
N GLN A 44 -6.59 8.10 -20.22
CA GLN A 44 -5.93 6.80 -20.25
C GLN A 44 -4.47 6.91 -20.71
N ALA A 45 -4.17 7.79 -21.68
CA ALA A 45 -2.79 8.00 -22.15
C ALA A 45 -1.85 8.48 -21.04
N ARG A 46 -2.33 9.30 -20.09
CA ARG A 46 -1.50 9.76 -18.97
C ARG A 46 -1.30 8.67 -17.92
N ILE A 47 -2.33 7.85 -17.69
CA ILE A 47 -2.23 6.66 -16.82
C ILE A 47 -1.23 5.67 -17.42
N ASP A 48 -1.32 5.38 -18.72
CA ASP A 48 -0.42 4.47 -19.44
C ASP A 48 1.03 4.96 -19.42
N GLU A 49 1.26 6.27 -19.51
CA GLU A 49 2.59 6.87 -19.36
C GLU A 49 3.20 6.54 -17.99
N GLU A 50 2.42 6.66 -16.91
CA GLU A 50 2.91 6.39 -15.56
C GLU A 50 3.14 4.90 -15.30
N ILE A 51 2.31 4.05 -15.88
CA ILE A 51 2.49 2.61 -15.79
C ILE A 51 3.73 2.17 -16.58
N GLY A 52 3.95 2.73 -17.77
CA GLY A 52 5.16 2.48 -18.56
C GLY A 52 6.42 2.88 -17.80
N PHE A 53 6.39 4.03 -17.09
CA PHE A 53 7.50 4.44 -16.22
C PHE A 53 7.77 3.43 -15.10
N PHE A 54 6.73 2.91 -14.44
CA PHE A 54 6.87 1.85 -13.43
C PHE A 54 7.50 0.57 -14.01
N GLU A 55 7.05 0.13 -15.19
CA GLU A 55 7.57 -1.06 -15.87
C GLU A 55 9.04 -0.90 -16.30
N ASP A 56 9.39 0.26 -16.85
CA ASP A 56 10.77 0.58 -17.24
C ASP A 56 11.71 0.61 -16.03
N MET A 57 11.24 1.19 -14.91
CA MET A 57 11.98 1.24 -13.65
C MET A 57 12.27 -0.17 -13.11
N LEU A 58 11.26 -1.04 -13.05
CA LEU A 58 11.44 -2.42 -12.61
C LEU A 58 12.36 -3.21 -13.54
N SER A 59 12.19 -3.04 -14.85
CA SER A 59 13.05 -3.69 -15.85
C SER A 59 14.52 -3.31 -15.64
N CYS A 60 14.80 -2.03 -15.40
CA CYS A 60 16.14 -1.53 -15.10
C CYS A 60 16.73 -2.19 -13.83
N VAL A 61 15.94 -2.32 -12.77
CA VAL A 61 16.38 -2.97 -11.51
C VAL A 61 16.70 -4.44 -11.75
N PHE A 62 15.84 -5.17 -12.46
CA PHE A 62 16.07 -6.58 -12.79
C PHE A 62 17.32 -6.80 -13.65
N GLU A 63 17.58 -5.91 -14.60
CA GLU A 63 18.81 -5.95 -15.41
C GLU A 63 20.09 -5.75 -14.58
N GLN A 64 20.05 -4.90 -13.54
CA GLN A 64 21.23 -4.57 -12.74
C GLN A 64 21.50 -5.58 -11.62
N TYR A 65 20.46 -6.11 -10.97
CA TYR A 65 20.60 -6.80 -9.70
C TYR A 65 20.27 -8.31 -9.75
N SER A 66 19.84 -8.87 -10.90
CA SER A 66 19.49 -10.30 -11.05
C SER A 66 18.47 -10.78 -10.01
N GLU A 67 17.46 -9.96 -9.75
CA GLU A 67 16.49 -10.17 -8.68
C GLU A 67 15.37 -11.15 -9.02
N ASP A 68 14.68 -11.61 -7.98
CA ASP A 68 13.51 -12.46 -8.10
C ASP A 68 12.28 -11.65 -8.53
N ALA A 69 11.90 -11.78 -9.80
CA ALA A 69 10.70 -11.16 -10.33
C ALA A 69 9.40 -11.65 -9.66
N ALA A 70 9.45 -12.70 -8.84
CA ALA A 70 8.31 -13.18 -8.07
C ALA A 70 8.07 -12.38 -6.77
N CYS A 71 8.91 -11.41 -6.39
CA CYS A 71 8.81 -10.74 -5.09
C CYS A 71 8.60 -9.22 -5.19
N VAL A 72 7.92 -8.73 -6.23
CA VAL A 72 7.65 -7.30 -6.39
C VAL A 72 6.42 -6.90 -5.58
N ALA A 73 6.58 -5.96 -4.65
CA ALA A 73 5.48 -5.35 -3.92
C ALA A 73 5.45 -3.83 -4.14
N SER A 74 4.27 -3.22 -3.97
CA SER A 74 4.12 -1.76 -4.01
C SER A 74 3.52 -1.27 -2.69
N VAL A 75 4.09 -0.18 -2.16
CA VAL A 75 3.58 0.50 -0.97
C VAL A 75 3.44 1.98 -1.25
N GLY A 76 2.39 2.60 -0.72
CA GLY A 76 2.21 4.03 -0.84
C GLY A 76 1.44 4.63 0.32
N VAL A 77 1.55 5.96 0.47
CA VAL A 77 0.80 6.78 1.43
C VAL A 77 -0.01 7.82 0.68
N SER A 78 -1.27 8.05 1.07
CA SER A 78 -2.11 9.11 0.49
C SER A 78 -2.23 8.97 -1.03
N ALA A 79 -1.92 10.01 -1.80
CA ALA A 79 -1.79 9.95 -3.25
C ALA A 79 -0.94 8.77 -3.77
N GLY A 80 0.13 8.39 -3.08
CA GLY A 80 0.94 7.23 -3.44
C GLY A 80 0.23 5.91 -3.17
N ALA A 81 -0.61 5.85 -2.12
CA ALA A 81 -1.47 4.69 -1.84
C ALA A 81 -2.56 4.57 -2.92
N LEU A 82 -3.23 5.67 -3.27
CA LEU A 82 -4.20 5.71 -4.37
C LEU A 82 -3.59 5.18 -5.68
N TRP A 83 -2.33 5.54 -5.97
CA TRP A 83 -1.61 5.02 -7.13
C TRP A 83 -1.19 3.55 -6.97
N THR A 84 -0.76 3.15 -5.78
CA THR A 84 -0.49 1.74 -5.46
C THR A 84 -1.71 0.87 -5.70
N ASP A 85 -2.89 1.31 -5.31
CA ASP A 85 -4.16 0.60 -5.58
C ASP A 85 -4.47 0.53 -7.07
N GLN A 86 -4.13 1.59 -7.83
CA GLN A 86 -4.23 1.58 -9.29
C GLN A 86 -3.27 0.59 -9.94
N LEU A 87 -2.05 0.45 -9.42
CA LEU A 87 -1.06 -0.53 -9.89
C LEU A 87 -1.48 -1.95 -9.53
N ALA A 88 -2.01 -2.17 -8.33
CA ALA A 88 -2.41 -3.49 -7.83
C ALA A 88 -3.34 -4.20 -8.81
N HIS A 89 -4.38 -3.53 -9.34
CA HIS A 89 -5.26 -4.16 -10.32
C HIS A 89 -4.67 -4.19 -11.74
N ARG A 90 -4.04 -3.10 -12.20
CA ARG A 90 -3.53 -2.97 -13.58
C ARG A 90 -2.29 -3.79 -13.87
N ARG A 91 -1.51 -4.12 -12.84
CA ARG A 91 -0.25 -4.86 -12.89
C ARG A 91 -0.23 -6.00 -11.86
N SER A 92 -1.40 -6.58 -11.63
CA SER A 92 -1.57 -7.78 -10.79
C SER A 92 -0.71 -8.97 -11.24
N THR A 93 -0.30 -9.05 -12.50
CA THR A 93 0.62 -10.10 -12.99
C THR A 93 2.10 -9.80 -12.77
N LEU A 94 2.44 -8.58 -12.34
CA LEU A 94 3.80 -8.18 -11.95
C LEU A 94 3.93 -8.05 -10.43
N LEU A 95 2.88 -7.59 -9.75
CA LEU A 95 2.87 -7.40 -8.30
C LEU A 95 2.43 -8.66 -7.57
N ALA A 96 3.23 -9.04 -6.58
CA ALA A 96 2.95 -10.14 -5.66
C ALA A 96 2.07 -9.69 -4.48
N SER A 97 2.23 -8.45 -4.00
CA SER A 97 1.38 -7.88 -2.95
C SER A 97 1.39 -6.35 -2.98
N PHE A 98 0.50 -5.72 -2.23
CA PHE A 98 0.46 -4.26 -2.10
C PHE A 98 0.10 -3.80 -0.69
N VAL A 99 0.54 -2.59 -0.35
CA VAL A 99 0.24 -1.92 0.92
C VAL A 99 -0.29 -0.51 0.64
N SER A 100 -1.51 -0.25 1.10
CA SER A 100 -2.24 1.00 0.90
C SER A 100 -2.41 1.72 2.25
N LEU A 101 -1.62 2.77 2.48
CA LEU A 101 -1.68 3.58 3.71
C LEU A 101 -2.45 4.87 3.44
N SER A 102 -3.67 4.98 3.99
CA SER A 102 -4.63 6.02 3.66
C SER A 102 -4.80 6.16 2.14
N GLY A 103 -5.27 5.09 1.50
CA GLY A 103 -5.55 5.02 0.07
C GLY A 103 -7.01 4.64 -0.23
N GLY A 104 -7.21 3.97 -1.35
CA GLY A 104 -8.48 3.43 -1.79
C GLY A 104 -8.88 3.83 -3.21
N THR A 105 -10.12 3.51 -3.56
CA THR A 105 -10.68 3.70 -4.91
C THR A 105 -12.04 4.40 -4.89
N GLY A 106 -12.50 4.77 -6.10
CA GLY A 106 -13.85 5.28 -6.29
C GLY A 106 -14.03 6.76 -5.96
N GLY A 107 -15.28 7.24 -6.07
CA GLY A 107 -15.60 8.65 -5.91
C GLY A 107 -14.92 9.53 -6.96
N VAL A 108 -14.04 10.44 -6.51
CA VAL A 108 -13.21 11.31 -7.38
C VAL A 108 -11.92 10.64 -7.86
N ILE A 109 -11.61 9.46 -7.31
CA ILE A 109 -10.47 8.62 -7.68
C ILE A 109 -10.95 7.55 -8.67
N GLN A 110 -10.05 7.08 -9.53
CA GLN A 110 -10.31 5.97 -10.43
C GLN A 110 -10.90 4.76 -9.65
N PRO A 111 -11.91 4.08 -10.20
CA PRO A 111 -12.47 2.89 -9.56
C PRO A 111 -11.46 1.73 -9.60
N TRP A 112 -11.69 0.75 -8.72
CA TRP A 112 -11.02 -0.54 -8.81
C TRP A 112 -11.38 -1.23 -10.14
N GLY A 113 -10.37 -1.75 -10.84
CA GLY A 113 -10.55 -2.56 -12.04
C GLY A 113 -10.52 -4.04 -11.71
N MET A 114 -10.76 -4.91 -12.70
CA MET A 114 -10.68 -6.36 -12.48
C MET A 114 -9.22 -6.84 -12.68
N PRO A 115 -8.50 -7.23 -11.61
CA PRO A 115 -7.17 -7.77 -11.73
C PRO A 115 -7.16 -9.13 -12.45
N GLU A 116 -6.09 -9.42 -13.18
CA GLU A 116 -5.86 -10.73 -13.80
C GLU A 116 -5.39 -11.77 -12.75
N HIS A 117 -4.69 -11.31 -11.71
CA HIS A 117 -4.23 -12.14 -10.61
C HIS A 117 -4.69 -11.58 -9.25
N ARG A 118 -5.15 -12.48 -8.37
CA ARG A 118 -5.60 -12.11 -7.02
C ARG A 118 -4.37 -12.01 -6.11
N LEU A 119 -3.93 -10.79 -5.84
CA LEU A 119 -2.80 -10.50 -4.96
C LEU A 119 -3.24 -10.11 -3.53
N PRO A 120 -2.49 -10.53 -2.49
CA PRO A 120 -2.61 -10.06 -1.12
C PRO A 120 -2.46 -8.54 -0.97
N GLY A 121 -3.30 -7.93 -0.11
CA GLY A 121 -3.22 -6.50 0.24
C GLY A 121 -3.14 -6.21 1.74
N LEU A 122 -2.51 -5.11 2.13
CA LEU A 122 -2.70 -4.49 3.45
C LEU A 122 -3.34 -3.13 3.23
N VAL A 123 -4.59 -2.97 3.66
CA VAL A 123 -5.34 -1.72 3.56
C VAL A 123 -5.43 -1.10 4.95
N LEU A 124 -4.89 0.11 5.07
CA LEU A 124 -4.80 0.83 6.34
C LEU A 124 -5.35 2.24 6.20
N TRP A 125 -6.16 2.68 7.16
CA TRP A 125 -6.66 4.05 7.20
C TRP A 125 -6.84 4.57 8.63
N GLY A 126 -6.78 5.89 8.78
CA GLY A 126 -6.66 6.61 10.05
C GLY A 126 -7.98 7.02 10.71
N GLY A 127 -9.04 6.23 10.54
CA GLY A 127 -10.32 6.47 11.19
C GLY A 127 -11.17 7.55 10.51
N ASP A 128 -12.20 8.04 11.21
CA ASP A 128 -13.16 9.02 10.67
C ASP A 128 -12.54 10.38 10.29
N THR A 129 -11.36 10.69 10.84
CA THR A 129 -10.66 11.96 10.58
C THR A 129 -9.59 11.83 9.49
N ASP A 130 -9.44 10.65 8.89
CA ASP A 130 -8.52 10.41 7.78
C ASP A 130 -9.05 11.02 6.49
N THR A 131 -8.80 12.33 6.37
CA THR A 131 -9.31 13.17 5.30
C THR A 131 -8.19 14.04 4.75
N CYS A 132 -8.26 14.33 3.45
CA CYS A 132 -7.32 15.23 2.80
C CYS A 132 -8.05 16.38 2.11
N GLN A 133 -7.65 17.61 2.45
CA GLN A 133 -8.13 18.87 1.87
C GLN A 133 -9.66 19.04 1.86
N GLY A 134 -10.38 18.30 2.70
CA GLY A 134 -11.85 18.26 2.72
C GLY A 134 -12.49 17.65 1.47
N ILE A 135 -11.69 17.08 0.56
CA ILE A 135 -12.14 16.49 -0.72
C ILE A 135 -12.13 14.96 -0.64
N LEU A 136 -11.10 14.40 0.00
CA LEU A 136 -10.92 12.95 0.14
C LEU A 136 -11.26 12.51 1.56
N SER A 137 -12.02 11.43 1.65
CA SER A 137 -12.27 10.65 2.86
C SER A 137 -11.64 9.27 2.63
N PHE A 138 -10.49 9.00 3.25
CA PHE A 138 -9.79 7.73 3.04
C PHE A 138 -10.53 6.57 3.67
N LYS A 139 -11.31 6.80 4.74
CA LYS A 139 -12.31 5.83 5.20
C LYS A 139 -13.23 5.40 4.04
N THR A 140 -13.81 6.36 3.30
CA THR A 140 -14.75 6.02 2.21
C THR A 140 -14.04 5.30 1.06
N LEU A 141 -12.86 5.77 0.67
CA LEU A 141 -12.10 5.21 -0.46
C LEU A 141 -11.55 3.81 -0.11
N SER A 142 -11.02 3.62 1.09
CA SER A 142 -10.52 2.33 1.56
C SER A 142 -11.66 1.31 1.71
N ASN A 143 -12.82 1.71 2.24
CA ASN A 143 -13.99 0.82 2.29
C ASN A 143 -14.47 0.41 0.88
N ASP A 144 -14.40 1.31 -0.11
CA ASP A 144 -14.70 0.97 -1.51
C ASP A 144 -13.72 -0.07 -2.04
N LEU A 145 -12.41 0.12 -1.81
CA LEU A 145 -11.37 -0.83 -2.18
C LEU A 145 -11.59 -2.20 -1.51
N GLU A 146 -11.74 -2.24 -0.19
CA GLU A 146 -11.97 -3.46 0.61
C GLU A 146 -13.22 -4.22 0.15
N THR A 147 -14.28 -3.50 -0.25
CA THR A 147 -15.50 -4.11 -0.81
C THR A 147 -15.18 -4.87 -2.10
N HIS A 148 -14.36 -4.27 -2.98
CA HIS A 148 -13.95 -4.92 -4.22
C HIS A 148 -12.97 -6.07 -3.97
N LEU A 149 -11.99 -5.91 -3.07
CA LEU A 149 -11.06 -6.98 -2.68
C LEU A 149 -11.83 -8.20 -2.13
N THR A 150 -12.84 -7.97 -1.30
CA THR A 150 -13.73 -9.02 -0.78
C THR A 150 -14.52 -9.68 -1.91
N THR A 151 -15.08 -8.88 -2.83
CA THR A 151 -15.90 -9.37 -3.95
C THR A 151 -15.08 -10.21 -4.93
N ASP A 152 -13.85 -9.79 -5.22
CA ASP A 152 -12.96 -10.43 -6.17
C ASP A 152 -12.17 -11.59 -5.53
N GLY A 153 -12.29 -11.81 -4.22
CA GLY A 153 -11.68 -12.94 -3.50
C GLY A 153 -10.18 -12.78 -3.29
N HIS A 154 -9.73 -11.56 -2.98
CA HIS A 154 -8.38 -11.29 -2.53
C HIS A 154 -8.24 -11.57 -1.04
N PHE A 155 -7.07 -12.06 -0.63
CA PHE A 155 -6.65 -11.93 0.75
C PHE A 155 -6.29 -10.46 1.03
N PHE A 156 -6.71 -9.93 2.17
CA PHE A 156 -6.16 -8.67 2.65
C PHE A 156 -6.27 -8.54 4.17
N LEU A 157 -5.39 -7.70 4.71
CA LEU A 157 -5.49 -7.19 6.07
C LEU A 157 -6.15 -5.81 6.05
N GLU A 158 -7.14 -5.63 6.93
CA GLU A 158 -7.68 -4.32 7.28
C GLU A 158 -6.99 -3.86 8.56
N CYS A 159 -6.55 -2.61 8.60
CA CYS A 159 -5.90 -2.00 9.75
C CYS A 159 -6.46 -0.59 9.96
N ILE A 160 -6.98 -0.28 11.15
CA ILE A 160 -7.59 1.03 11.42
C ILE A 160 -6.90 1.70 12.61
N HIS A 161 -6.40 2.92 12.45
CA HIS A 161 -5.88 3.73 13.55
C HIS A 161 -6.68 5.02 13.74
N ASN A 162 -6.53 5.69 14.89
CA ASN A 162 -7.32 6.87 15.25
C ASN A 162 -6.61 8.21 15.04
N CYS A 163 -5.60 8.26 14.17
CA CYS A 163 -4.70 9.42 14.04
C CYS A 163 -4.97 10.30 12.82
N GLY A 164 -6.12 10.14 12.17
CA GLY A 164 -6.45 10.88 10.96
C GLY A 164 -5.46 10.60 9.84
N HIS A 165 -5.27 11.57 8.94
CA HIS A 165 -4.33 11.43 7.84
C HIS A 165 -2.91 11.70 8.34
N SER A 166 -2.29 10.74 9.01
CA SER A 166 -0.95 10.88 9.60
C SER A 166 -0.15 9.60 9.41
N GLN A 167 1.12 9.62 9.82
CA GLN A 167 1.93 8.42 9.86
C GLN A 167 1.27 7.39 10.79
N PRO A 168 1.06 6.14 10.33
CA PRO A 168 0.48 5.10 11.16
C PRO A 168 1.33 4.88 12.41
N PRO A 169 0.73 4.78 13.60
CA PRO A 169 1.45 4.58 14.86
C PRO A 169 1.86 3.12 15.01
N PHE A 170 2.73 2.65 14.12
CA PHE A 170 3.32 1.32 14.22
C PHE A 170 4.35 1.25 15.35
N GLU A 171 4.49 0.05 15.91
CA GLU A 171 5.49 -0.29 16.90
C GLU A 171 6.29 -1.45 16.33
N GLY A 172 7.61 -1.28 16.24
CA GLY A 172 8.52 -2.33 15.74
C GLY A 172 9.48 -2.80 16.83
N PRO A 173 10.02 -4.02 16.72
CA PRO A 173 10.98 -4.54 17.68
C PRO A 173 12.33 -3.80 17.61
N ASP A 174 13.05 -3.78 18.73
CA ASP A 174 14.38 -3.16 18.81
C ASP A 174 15.33 -3.71 17.72
N GLY A 175 15.99 -2.79 17.01
CA GLY A 175 16.96 -3.11 15.95
C GLY A 175 16.34 -3.30 14.57
N PHE A 176 15.03 -3.18 14.41
CA PHE A 176 14.32 -3.16 13.14
C PHE A 176 13.60 -1.82 12.93
N SER A 177 13.05 -1.64 11.74
CA SER A 177 12.12 -0.53 11.49
C SER A 177 10.88 -0.66 12.37
N THR A 178 10.33 0.47 12.80
CA THR A 178 8.98 0.59 13.38
C THR A 178 7.90 0.01 12.46
N PHE A 179 8.15 -0.04 11.16
CA PHE A 179 7.26 -0.59 10.13
C PHE A 179 7.54 -2.07 9.82
N LYS A 180 8.29 -2.79 10.66
CA LYS A 180 8.72 -4.17 10.38
C LYS A 180 7.56 -5.07 9.90
N GLY A 181 6.43 -5.08 10.60
CA GLY A 181 5.27 -5.90 10.22
C GLY A 181 4.68 -5.56 8.84
N MET A 182 4.76 -4.30 8.42
CA MET A 182 4.37 -3.87 7.07
C MET A 182 5.33 -4.42 6.00
N TYR A 183 6.63 -4.38 6.28
CA TYR A 183 7.62 -4.94 5.36
C TYR A 183 7.56 -6.47 5.32
N ASP A 184 7.38 -7.12 6.46
CA ASP A 184 7.19 -8.58 6.53
C ASP A 184 5.95 -9.01 5.75
N PHE A 185 4.83 -8.26 5.84
CA PHE A 185 3.67 -8.51 5.00
C PHE A 185 4.04 -8.58 3.51
N MET A 186 4.88 -7.67 3.01
CA MET A 186 5.28 -7.74 1.60
C MET A 186 6.17 -8.96 1.31
N LEU A 187 7.11 -9.27 2.22
CA LEU A 187 8.07 -10.38 2.07
C LEU A 187 7.43 -11.77 2.22
N ASP A 188 6.36 -11.88 3.00
CA ASP A 188 5.62 -13.12 3.25
C ASP A 188 4.64 -13.48 2.12
N HIS A 189 4.47 -12.59 1.13
CA HIS A 189 3.57 -12.79 -0.01
C HIS A 189 4.30 -12.70 -1.36
N PRO A 190 5.27 -13.58 -1.63
CA PRO A 190 5.83 -13.74 -2.97
C PRO A 190 4.80 -14.35 -3.92
N TYR A 191 4.98 -14.15 -5.23
CA TYR A 191 4.04 -14.50 -6.30
C TYR A 191 3.75 -16.00 -6.42
N TRP A 192 4.55 -16.88 -5.81
CA TRP A 192 4.28 -18.31 -5.75
C TRP A 192 3.29 -18.70 -4.63
N VAL A 193 2.91 -17.78 -3.76
CA VAL A 193 1.71 -17.95 -2.93
C VAL A 193 0.51 -18.02 -3.87
N SER A 194 -0.38 -18.97 -3.63
CA SER A 194 -1.57 -19.16 -4.46
C SER A 194 -2.40 -17.87 -4.54
N ALA A 195 -2.94 -17.59 -5.72
CA ALA A 195 -3.74 -16.39 -5.97
C ALA A 195 -4.92 -16.29 -4.99
N GLY A 196 -4.95 -15.21 -4.21
CA GLY A 196 -5.97 -14.92 -3.21
C GLY A 196 -5.75 -15.60 -1.84
N ASP A 197 -4.68 -16.36 -1.67
CA ASP A 197 -4.35 -17.02 -0.40
C ASP A 197 -3.28 -16.23 0.38
N SER A 198 -3.10 -16.55 1.67
CA SER A 198 -2.01 -16.01 2.48
C SER A 198 -1.47 -17.05 3.47
N VAL A 199 -0.17 -16.96 3.76
CA VAL A 199 0.45 -17.72 4.86
C VAL A 199 -0.19 -17.42 6.23
N TYR A 200 -0.80 -16.23 6.38
CA TYR A 200 -1.44 -15.82 7.63
C TYR A 200 -2.78 -16.51 7.89
N GLU A 201 -3.40 -17.12 6.88
CA GLU A 201 -4.62 -17.91 7.08
C GLU A 201 -4.34 -19.21 7.83
N THR A 202 -3.12 -19.75 7.73
CA THR A 202 -2.69 -20.97 8.44
C THR A 202 -1.90 -20.66 9.69
N ASP A 203 -0.99 -19.70 9.61
CA ASP A 203 0.03 -19.47 10.63
C ASP A 203 -0.38 -18.40 11.65
N GLY A 204 -1.45 -17.64 11.33
CA GLY A 204 -1.86 -16.45 12.05
C GLY A 204 -1.11 -15.19 11.59
N LEU A 205 -1.56 -14.03 12.07
CA LEU A 205 -0.88 -12.76 11.78
C LEU A 205 0.52 -12.74 12.39
N ALA A 206 1.48 -12.15 11.67
CA ALA A 206 2.82 -11.92 12.20
C ALA A 206 2.77 -11.14 13.52
N PRO A 207 3.63 -11.47 14.51
CA PRO A 207 3.61 -10.83 15.83
C PRO A 207 3.99 -9.33 15.79
N ASP A 208 4.66 -8.90 14.72
CA ASP A 208 5.04 -7.50 14.50
C ASP A 208 3.96 -6.70 13.76
N LEU A 209 2.84 -7.32 13.38
CA LEU A 209 1.65 -6.59 12.92
C LEU A 209 0.88 -6.04 14.12
N PRO A 210 0.28 -4.86 14.00
CA PRO A 210 -0.48 -4.29 15.10
C PRO A 210 -1.72 -5.11 15.47
N GLU A 211 -2.04 -5.13 16.77
CA GLU A 211 -3.24 -5.81 17.28
C GLU A 211 -4.57 -5.23 16.76
N TRP A 212 -4.51 -4.03 16.17
CA TRP A 212 -5.64 -3.34 15.53
C TRP A 212 -5.76 -3.67 14.02
N CYS A 213 -5.01 -4.66 13.53
CA CYS A 213 -5.17 -5.25 12.21
C CYS A 213 -5.93 -6.58 12.28
N ALA A 214 -6.70 -6.90 11.24
CA ALA A 214 -7.39 -8.18 11.10
C ALA A 214 -7.53 -8.60 9.64
N ILE A 215 -7.79 -9.88 9.40
CA ILE A 215 -8.04 -10.41 8.04
C ILE A 215 -9.43 -9.99 7.58
N GLY A 216 -9.53 -9.33 6.43
CA GLY A 216 -10.77 -8.98 5.76
C GLY A 216 -11.53 -7.77 6.33
N GLN A 217 -12.47 -7.27 5.53
CA GLN A 217 -13.21 -6.04 5.81
C GLN A 217 -14.09 -6.15 7.07
N GLY A 218 -14.08 -5.10 7.88
CA GLY A 218 -14.89 -4.93 9.07
C GLY A 218 -14.46 -5.80 10.26
N ASN A 219 -13.31 -6.46 10.17
CA ASN A 219 -12.78 -7.31 11.25
C ASN A 219 -11.74 -6.58 12.10
N ALA A 220 -11.17 -5.47 11.62
CA ALA A 220 -10.21 -4.69 12.37
C ALA A 220 -10.90 -3.92 13.50
N MET A 221 -10.18 -3.73 14.61
CA MET A 221 -10.62 -2.85 15.69
C MET A 221 -9.82 -1.56 15.60
N GLU A 222 -10.49 -0.41 15.51
CA GLU A 222 -9.80 0.88 15.50
C GLU A 222 -8.89 1.03 16.73
N ARG A 223 -7.62 1.36 16.48
CA ARG A 223 -6.65 1.65 17.53
C ARG A 223 -7.19 2.74 18.46
N VAL A 224 -6.99 2.57 19.76
CA VAL A 224 -7.18 3.63 20.74
C VAL A 224 -5.83 4.09 21.30
N GLY A 225 -5.70 5.37 21.58
CA GLY A 225 -4.49 5.92 22.20
C GLY A 225 -4.12 7.30 21.68
N GLU A 226 -3.00 7.81 22.19
CA GLU A 226 -2.45 9.10 21.74
C GLU A 226 -1.89 9.00 20.32
N CYS A 227 -2.00 10.11 19.60
CA CYS A 227 -1.44 10.30 18.27
C CYS A 227 -0.38 11.38 18.39
N ILE A 228 0.87 10.99 18.14
CA ILE A 228 2.03 11.87 18.33
C ILE A 228 2.19 12.79 17.12
N ASP A 229 1.97 12.24 15.93
CA ASP A 229 2.09 12.98 14.68
C ASP A 229 0.79 13.73 14.36
N PRO A 230 0.89 14.97 13.87
CA PRO A 230 -0.26 15.70 13.40
C PRO A 230 -0.84 15.03 12.14
N SER A 231 -2.14 15.24 11.92
CA SER A 231 -2.73 14.93 10.62
C SER A 231 -2.22 15.92 9.57
N GLU A 232 -1.71 15.40 8.46
CA GLU A 232 -1.04 16.10 7.38
C GLU A 232 -1.57 15.63 6.03
N CYS A 233 -2.12 16.57 5.25
CA CYS A 233 -2.20 16.52 3.81
C CYS A 233 -1.63 17.84 3.23
#